data_AF-A0A0U5C4K8-F1
#
_entry.id   AF-A0A0U5C4K8-F1
#
_cell.length_a   1.000
_cell.length_b   1.000
_cell.length_c   1.000
_cell.angle_alpha   90.00
_cell.angle_beta   90.00
_cell.angle_gamma   90.00
#
_symmetry.space_group_name_H-M   'P 1'
#
loop_
_entity.id
_entity.type
_entity.pdbx_description
1 polymer ?
#
loop_
_entity_poly.entity_id
_entity_poly.type
_entity_poly.pdbx_seq_one_letter_code
_entity_poly.pdbx_strand_id
1 'polypeptide(L)'
;MPFRLLLIEDNAGREQEFRSWLPPDVLLRWAQSAGTALGVIRRDPGHIWSGVLLDHDLAERARTTEDTSLSGTDVALALMAHFSVDIPILIHSTNQVQAPRVARQLEEKGFWVTHIPYYHMTEQKFVAWVEAVRELWDDIKGE
;
A
#
# COMPACT_ATOMS: atom_id res chain seq x y z
N MET A 1 0.97 -11.03 -16.44
CA MET A 1 0.26 -11.05 -15.14
C MET A 1 -0.67 -9.84 -15.06
N PRO A 2 -1.87 -9.96 -14.45
CA PRO A 2 -2.80 -8.84 -14.29
C PRO A 2 -2.20 -7.75 -13.38
N PHE A 3 -2.57 -6.49 -13.61
CA PHE A 3 -2.15 -5.37 -12.78
C PHE A 3 -2.94 -5.37 -11.47
N ARG A 4 -2.24 -5.52 -10.34
CA ARG A 4 -2.87 -5.74 -9.02
C ARG A 4 -2.31 -4.77 -7.99
N LEU A 5 -3.19 -4.08 -7.30
CA LEU A 5 -2.86 -3.23 -6.17
C LEU A 5 -3.29 -3.88 -4.85
N LEU A 6 -2.44 -3.75 -3.83
CA LEU A 6 -2.78 -4.09 -2.45
C LEU A 6 -3.09 -2.81 -1.69
N LEU A 7 -4.33 -2.62 -1.24
CA LEU A 7 -4.73 -1.53 -0.35
C LEU A 7 -4.78 -2.01 1.09
N ILE A 8 -4.06 -1.31 1.96
CA ILE A 8 -4.02 -1.52 3.40
C ILE A 8 -4.65 -0.29 4.04
N GLU A 9 -5.88 -0.44 4.53
CA GLU A 9 -6.78 0.66 4.93
C GLU A 9 -7.86 0.07 5.83
N ASP A 10 -8.23 0.70 6.93
CA ASP A 10 -9.27 0.19 7.84
C ASP A 10 -10.63 0.88 7.65
N ASN A 11 -10.64 2.03 6.98
CA ASN A 11 -11.84 2.80 6.71
C ASN A 11 -12.52 2.38 5.39
N ALA A 12 -13.75 1.87 5.51
CA ALA A 12 -14.52 1.39 4.36
C ALA A 12 -14.94 2.49 3.38
N GLY A 13 -15.11 3.73 3.85
CA GLY A 13 -15.44 4.87 2.99
C GLY A 13 -14.28 5.24 2.08
N ARG A 14 -13.06 5.27 2.64
CA ARG A 14 -11.83 5.52 1.87
C ARG A 14 -11.58 4.43 0.84
N GLU A 15 -11.82 3.17 1.21
CA GLU A 15 -11.70 2.06 0.27
C GLU A 15 -12.67 2.20 -0.93
N GLN A 16 -13.93 2.54 -0.66
CA GLN A 16 -14.92 2.75 -1.73
C GLN A 16 -14.50 3.91 -2.64
N GLU A 17 -13.93 4.97 -2.08
CA GLU A 17 -13.44 6.10 -2.85
C GLU A 17 -12.28 5.69 -3.77
N PHE A 18 -11.26 5.01 -3.24
CA PHE A 18 -10.18 4.45 -4.08
C PHE A 18 -10.73 3.55 -5.17
N ARG A 19 -11.70 2.68 -4.87
CA ARG A 19 -12.35 1.83 -5.88
C ARG A 19 -13.04 2.62 -6.98
N SER A 20 -13.67 3.74 -6.64
CA SER A 20 -14.38 4.58 -7.61
C SER A 20 -13.42 5.28 -8.59
N TRP A 21 -12.17 5.49 -8.18
CA TRP A 21 -11.11 6.10 -8.99
C TRP A 21 -10.28 5.09 -9.79
N LEU A 22 -10.44 3.78 -9.53
CA LEU A 22 -9.63 2.77 -10.20
C LEU A 22 -9.92 2.69 -11.70
N PRO A 23 -8.89 2.59 -12.54
CA PRO A 23 -9.08 2.14 -13.91
C PRO A 23 -9.71 0.74 -13.95
N PRO A 24 -10.56 0.44 -14.94
CA PRO A 24 -11.41 -0.76 -14.95
C PRO A 24 -10.65 -2.09 -15.02
N ASP A 25 -9.41 -2.08 -15.50
CA ASP A 25 -8.54 -3.25 -15.63
C ASP A 25 -7.62 -3.48 -14.41
N VAL A 26 -7.66 -2.58 -13.41
CA VAL A 26 -6.88 -2.71 -12.17
C VAL A 26 -7.64 -3.52 -11.14
N LEU A 27 -6.99 -4.55 -10.61
CA LEU A 27 -7.53 -5.35 -9.53
C LEU A 27 -7.06 -4.82 -8.17
N LEU A 28 -8.00 -4.47 -7.28
CA LEU A 28 -7.70 -4.00 -5.92
C LEU A 28 -8.01 -5.06 -4.87
N ARG A 29 -6.98 -5.54 -4.19
CA ARG A 29 -7.12 -6.36 -2.97
C ARG A 29 -7.08 -5.46 -1.75
N TRP A 30 -8.12 -5.54 -0.92
CA TRP A 30 -8.21 -4.76 0.31
C TRP A 30 -7.86 -5.61 1.54
N ALA A 31 -6.92 -5.13 2.35
CA ALA A 31 -6.58 -5.63 3.67
C ALA A 31 -7.03 -4.63 4.73
N GLN A 32 -8.03 -5.03 5.53
CA GLN A 32 -8.78 -4.15 6.43
C GLN A 32 -8.13 -3.91 7.80
N SER A 33 -6.97 -4.52 8.02
CA SER A 33 -6.24 -4.49 9.29
C SER A 33 -4.78 -4.88 9.08
N ALA A 34 -3.93 -4.52 10.04
CA ALA A 34 -2.51 -4.93 10.05
C ALA A 34 -2.37 -6.47 9.98
N GLY A 35 -3.12 -7.22 10.79
CA GLY A 35 -3.10 -8.68 10.76
C GLY A 35 -3.48 -9.28 9.40
N THR A 36 -4.49 -8.71 8.72
CA THR A 36 -4.88 -9.15 7.36
C THR A 36 -3.78 -8.84 6.35
N ALA A 37 -3.18 -7.65 6.43
CA ALA A 37 -2.09 -7.24 5.55
C ALA A 37 -0.87 -8.15 5.71
N LEU A 38 -0.45 -8.43 6.95
CA LEU A 38 0.64 -9.37 7.25
C LEU A 38 0.35 -10.77 6.70
N GLY A 39 -0.89 -11.23 6.84
CA GLY A 39 -1.32 -12.52 6.27
C GLY A 39 -1.18 -12.57 4.75
N VAL A 40 -1.54 -11.49 4.04
CA VAL A 40 -1.36 -11.38 2.58
C VAL A 40 0.13 -11.32 2.21
N ILE A 41 0.88 -10.41 2.84
CA ILE A 41 2.31 -10.19 2.54
C ILE A 41 3.13 -11.48 2.70
N ARG A 42 2.87 -12.24 3.77
CA ARG A 42 3.59 -13.50 4.05
C ARG A 42 3.22 -14.64 3.09
N ARG A 43 2.00 -14.64 2.55
CA ARG A 43 1.52 -15.69 1.62
C ARG A 43 1.91 -15.41 0.18
N ASP A 44 1.93 -14.14 -0.21
CA ASP A 44 2.16 -13.69 -1.57
C ASP A 44 3.39 -12.75 -1.65
N PRO A 45 4.64 -13.29 -1.56
CA PRO A 45 5.87 -12.51 -1.44
C PRO A 45 6.32 -11.83 -2.75
N GLY A 46 5.47 -10.97 -3.31
CA GLY A 46 5.97 -9.86 -4.13
C GLY A 46 6.21 -10.12 -5.61
N HIS A 47 5.51 -11.07 -6.25
CA HIS A 47 5.53 -11.20 -7.73
C HIS A 47 4.17 -10.98 -8.37
N ILE A 48 3.11 -10.92 -7.57
CA ILE A 48 1.73 -10.73 -8.04
C ILE A 48 1.23 -9.30 -7.87
N TRP A 49 1.98 -8.46 -7.14
CA TRP A 49 1.58 -7.10 -6.80
C TRP A 49 2.33 -6.12 -7.68
N SER A 50 1.58 -5.24 -8.33
CA SER A 50 2.11 -4.14 -9.12
C SER A 50 2.35 -2.91 -8.26
N GLY A 51 1.67 -2.77 -7.12
CA GLY A 51 1.88 -1.67 -6.18
C GLY A 51 1.11 -1.84 -4.87
N VAL A 52 1.49 -1.06 -3.85
CA VAL A 52 0.88 -1.08 -2.51
C VAL A 52 0.40 0.31 -2.13
N LEU A 53 -0.81 0.40 -1.58
CA LEU A 53 -1.32 1.58 -0.88
C LEU A 53 -1.35 1.30 0.62
N LEU A 54 -0.73 2.16 1.42
CA LEU A 54 -0.53 1.95 2.85
C LEU A 54 -1.07 3.13 3.67
N ASP A 55 -2.13 2.89 4.44
CA ASP A 55 -2.37 3.67 5.65
C ASP A 55 -1.51 3.10 6.79
N HIS A 56 -0.78 3.99 7.45
CA HIS A 56 0.01 3.64 8.62
C HIS A 56 -0.85 3.49 9.88
N ASP A 57 -1.96 4.22 9.94
CA ASP A 57 -2.82 4.29 11.12
C ASP A 57 -4.02 3.38 10.93
N LEU A 58 -3.90 2.12 11.40
CA LEU A 58 -4.90 1.06 11.20
C LEU A 58 -5.74 0.80 12.47
N ALA A 59 -6.01 1.85 13.24
CA ALA A 59 -6.59 1.78 14.58
C ALA A 59 -8.12 1.53 14.64
N GLU A 60 -8.88 1.81 13.57
CA GLU A 60 -10.35 1.70 13.57
C GLU A 60 -10.85 0.25 13.66
N ARG A 61 -10.03 -0.74 13.27
CA ARG A 61 -10.44 -2.15 13.16
C ARG A 61 -9.56 -3.17 13.87
N ALA A 62 -8.86 -2.78 14.94
CA ALA A 62 -8.18 -3.76 15.81
C ALA A 62 -9.21 -4.73 16.44
N ARG A 63 -9.30 -5.96 15.90
CA ARG A 63 -10.33 -6.95 16.27
C ARG A 63 -9.95 -7.81 17.48
N THR A 64 -8.68 -7.81 17.88
CA THR A 64 -8.16 -8.61 18.99
C THR A 64 -7.10 -7.84 19.80
N THR A 65 -6.84 -8.28 21.03
CA THR A 65 -5.81 -7.69 21.91
C THR A 65 -4.38 -7.86 21.36
N GLU A 66 -4.17 -8.85 20.47
CA GLU A 66 -2.92 -9.01 19.72
C GLU A 66 -2.86 -8.03 18.52
N ASP A 67 -3.97 -7.81 17.81
CA ASP A 67 -4.06 -6.80 16.74
C ASP A 67 -3.84 -5.37 17.25
N THR A 68 -4.19 -5.05 18.51
CA THR A 68 -3.91 -3.73 19.10
C THR A 68 -2.42 -3.42 19.24
N SER A 69 -1.54 -4.44 19.13
CA SER A 69 -0.09 -4.24 19.13
C SER A 69 0.52 -4.08 17.73
N LEU A 70 -0.25 -4.42 16.69
CA LEU A 70 0.22 -4.39 15.30
C LEU A 70 -0.11 -3.03 14.68
N SER A 71 0.92 -2.37 14.18
CA SER A 71 0.88 -1.03 13.60
C SER A 71 1.21 -1.05 12.11
N GLY A 72 0.98 0.07 11.41
CA GLY A 72 1.50 0.26 10.06
C GLY A 72 3.02 0.11 9.96
N THR A 73 3.76 0.26 11.06
CA THR A 73 5.20 -0.01 11.12
C THR A 73 5.50 -1.50 10.93
N ASP A 74 4.70 -2.38 11.54
CA ASP A 74 4.87 -3.83 11.42
C ASP A 74 4.56 -4.30 10.00
N VAL A 75 3.54 -3.70 9.39
CA VAL A 75 3.21 -3.90 7.98
C VAL A 75 4.37 -3.44 7.08
N ALA A 76 4.94 -2.25 7.32
CA ALA A 76 6.08 -1.75 6.56
C ALA A 76 7.32 -2.65 6.72
N LEU A 77 7.60 -3.13 7.94
CA LEU A 77 8.67 -4.10 8.19
C LEU A 77 8.45 -5.41 7.42
N ALA A 78 7.22 -5.88 7.35
CA ALA A 78 6.89 -7.07 6.57
C ALA A 78 7.04 -6.82 5.06
N LEU A 79 6.63 -5.66 4.54
CA LEU A 79 6.87 -5.29 3.14
C LEU A 79 8.37 -5.32 2.82
N MET A 80 9.19 -4.68 3.66
CA MET A 80 10.65 -4.68 3.48
C MET A 80 11.29 -6.07 3.54
N ALA A 81 10.68 -7.01 4.27
CA ALA A 81 11.20 -8.36 4.41
C ALA A 81 10.77 -9.32 3.29
N HIS A 82 9.63 -9.05 2.63
CA HIS A 82 8.99 -10.02 1.75
C HIS A 82 8.75 -9.55 0.32
N PHE A 83 8.72 -8.25 0.05
CA PHE A 83 8.43 -7.71 -1.29
C PHE A 83 9.73 -7.32 -2.00
N SER A 84 9.72 -7.39 -3.34
CA SER A 84 10.77 -6.76 -4.15
C SER A 84 10.70 -5.25 -3.98
N VAL A 85 11.86 -4.60 -3.97
CA VAL A 85 11.98 -3.13 -3.94
C VAL A 85 11.41 -2.46 -5.18
N ASP A 86 11.25 -3.23 -6.27
CA ASP A 86 10.63 -2.77 -7.52
C ASP A 86 9.12 -2.55 -7.39
N ILE A 87 8.49 -3.05 -6.30
CA ILE A 87 7.07 -2.83 -6.04
C ILE A 87 6.90 -1.42 -5.45
N PRO A 88 6.23 -0.50 -6.15
CA PRO A 88 6.00 0.85 -5.66
C PRO A 88 5.05 0.90 -4.48
N ILE A 89 5.29 1.84 -3.56
CA ILE A 89 4.47 2.03 -2.38
C ILE A 89 3.95 3.46 -2.33
N LEU A 90 2.63 3.62 -2.30
CA LEU A 90 1.96 4.86 -1.97
C LEU A 90 1.55 4.84 -0.50
N ILE A 91 2.02 5.81 0.28
CA ILE A 91 1.60 6.01 1.67
C ILE A 91 0.56 7.12 1.67
N HIS A 92 -0.65 6.82 2.14
CA HIS A 92 -1.75 7.78 2.24
C HIS A 92 -2.15 8.15 3.66
N SER A 93 -1.37 7.71 4.65
CA SER A 93 -1.68 8.02 6.05
C SER A 93 -1.71 9.52 6.35
N THR A 94 -2.59 9.90 7.29
CA THR A 94 -2.68 11.28 7.79
C THR A 94 -1.73 11.58 8.95
N ASN A 95 -1.06 10.55 9.49
CA ASN A 95 -0.14 10.68 10.61
C ASN A 95 1.14 11.43 10.21
N GLN A 96 1.22 12.71 10.58
CA GLN A 96 2.31 13.61 10.19
C GLN A 96 3.68 13.26 10.81
N VAL A 97 3.73 12.37 11.81
CA VAL A 97 4.98 12.00 12.48
C VAL A 97 5.46 10.63 12.01
N GLN A 98 4.57 9.63 12.04
CA GLN A 98 4.95 8.25 11.75
C GLN A 98 5.00 7.95 10.25
N ALA A 99 4.13 8.55 9.45
CA ALA A 99 4.13 8.31 8.01
C ALA A 99 5.45 8.75 7.33
N PRO A 100 6.02 9.94 7.62
CA PRO A 100 7.33 10.30 7.10
C PRO A 100 8.46 9.39 7.57
N ARG A 101 8.39 8.89 8.82
CA ARG A 101 9.39 7.97 9.36
C ARG A 101 9.35 6.63 8.61
N VAL A 102 8.16 6.08 8.38
CA VAL A 102 7.98 4.83 7.63
C VAL A 102 8.37 5.00 6.16
N ALA A 103 7.99 6.12 5.53
CA ALA A 103 8.40 6.45 4.17
C ALA A 103 9.93 6.39 4.04
N ARG A 104 10.63 7.09 4.94
CA ARG A 104 12.10 7.10 4.96
C ARG A 104 12.70 5.70 5.14
N GLN A 105 12.12 4.86 6.01
CA GLN A 105 12.63 3.49 6.21
C GLN A 105 12.49 2.63 4.94
N LEU A 106 11.37 2.77 4.22
CA LEU A 106 11.13 2.07 2.96
C LEU A 106 12.07 2.58 1.86
N GLU A 107 12.24 3.90 1.74
CA GLU A 107 13.19 4.53 0.81
C GLU A 107 14.63 4.10 1.08
N GLU A 108 15.06 4.06 2.36
CA GLU A 108 16.39 3.58 2.77
C GLU A 108 16.63 2.09 2.42
N LYS A 109 15.55 1.32 2.21
CA LYS A 109 15.62 -0.06 1.68
C LYS A 109 15.59 -0.15 0.16
N GLY A 110 15.38 0.97 -0.54
CA GLY A 110 15.39 1.04 -2.00
C GLY A 110 14.01 0.99 -2.65
N PHE A 111 12.92 1.00 -1.88
CA PHE A 111 11.57 1.08 -2.46
C PHE A 111 11.33 2.43 -3.12
N TRP A 112 10.61 2.44 -4.24
CA TRP A 112 10.01 3.68 -4.74
C TRP A 112 8.77 4.03 -3.89
N VAL A 113 8.89 5.11 -3.10
CA VAL A 113 7.83 5.56 -2.19
C VAL A 113 7.25 6.88 -2.65
N THR A 114 5.91 6.96 -2.65
CA THR A 114 5.16 8.20 -2.84
C THR A 114 4.34 8.48 -1.59
N HIS A 115 4.53 9.63 -0.95
CA HIS A 115 3.75 10.01 0.23
C HIS A 115 2.77 11.13 -0.10
N ILE A 116 1.47 10.83 -0.06
CA ILE A 116 0.39 11.78 -0.28
C ILE A 116 -0.64 11.57 0.83
N PRO A 117 -0.66 12.39 1.88
CA PRO A 117 -1.65 12.26 2.95
C PRO A 117 -3.07 12.24 2.38
N TYR A 118 -3.95 11.42 2.95
CA TYR A 118 -5.28 11.16 2.36
C TYR A 118 -6.11 12.45 2.12
N TYR A 119 -6.03 13.45 3.00
CA TYR A 119 -6.72 14.74 2.80
C TYR A 119 -6.20 15.56 1.60
N HIS A 120 -5.06 15.17 1.04
CA HIS A 120 -4.49 15.70 -0.20
C HIS A 120 -4.63 14.74 -1.38
N MET A 121 -5.17 13.54 -1.15
CA MET A 121 -5.42 12.55 -2.19
C MET A 121 -6.61 13.00 -3.03
N THR A 122 -6.43 12.94 -4.35
CA THR A 122 -7.49 13.20 -5.32
C THR A 122 -7.46 12.10 -6.37
N GLU A 123 -8.57 11.90 -7.07
CA GLU A 123 -8.65 10.97 -8.21
C GLU A 123 -7.48 11.20 -9.18
N GLN A 124 -7.23 12.45 -9.58
CA GLN A 124 -6.15 12.79 -10.51
C GLN A 124 -4.76 12.35 -10.00
N LYS A 125 -4.46 12.57 -8.72
CA LYS A 125 -3.16 12.18 -8.13
C LYS A 125 -3.04 10.67 -8.02
N PHE A 126 -4.10 10.01 -7.60
CA PHE A 126 -4.13 8.55 -7.48
C PHE A 126 -3.95 7.89 -8.85
N VAL A 127 -4.73 8.31 -9.86
CA VAL A 127 -4.61 7.78 -11.23
C VAL A 127 -3.24 8.06 -11.82
N ALA A 128 -2.69 9.27 -11.63
CA ALA A 128 -1.33 9.59 -12.10
C ALA A 128 -0.28 8.66 -11.47
N TRP A 129 -0.42 8.34 -10.18
CA TRP A 129 0.46 7.35 -9.55
C TRP A 129 0.26 5.95 -10.13
N VAL A 130 -0.98 5.51 -10.35
CA VAL A 130 -1.27 4.19 -10.97
C VAL A 130 -0.66 4.08 -12.37
N GLU A 131 -0.72 5.13 -13.20
CA GLU A 131 -0.09 5.13 -14.53
C GLU A 131 1.44 5.06 -14.43
N ALA A 132 2.06 5.81 -13.52
CA ALA A 132 3.51 5.70 -13.30
C ALA A 132 3.93 4.29 -12.84
N VAL A 133 3.11 3.63 -12.01
CA VAL A 133 3.33 2.23 -11.61
C VAL A 133 3.18 1.27 -12.80
N ARG A 134 2.26 1.54 -13.74
CA ARG A 134 2.09 0.75 -14.95
C ARG A 134 3.31 0.81 -15.86
N GLU A 135 3.85 2.00 -16.08
CA GLU A 135 5.06 2.19 -16.88
C GLU A 135 6.22 1.34 -16.31
N LEU A 136 6.45 1.41 -15.00
CA LEU A 136 7.48 0.59 -14.33
C LEU A 136 7.20 -0.91 -14.44
N TRP A 137 5.94 -1.32 -14.29
CA TRP A 137 5.53 -2.72 -14.35
C TRP A 137 5.68 -3.34 -15.74
N ASP A 138 5.48 -2.55 -16.79
CA ASP A 138 5.66 -2.99 -18.16
C ASP A 138 7.15 -3.08 -18.54
N ASP A 139 8.00 -2.19 -18.03
CA ASP A 139 9.45 -2.29 -18.15
C ASP A 139 9.99 -3.59 -17.51
N ILE A 140 9.53 -3.92 -16.29
CA ILE A 140 9.93 -5.15 -15.58
C ILE A 140 9.50 -6.43 -16.34
N LYS A 141 8.41 -6.38 -17.12
CA LYS A 141 7.97 -7.52 -17.95
C LYS A 141 8.67 -7.60 -19.30
N GLY A 142 9.25 -6.50 -19.75
CA GLY A 142 9.92 -6.39 -21.05
C GLY A 142 11.32 -6.99 -21.07
N GLU A 143 11.91 -7.22 -19.89
CA GLU A 143 13.19 -7.91 -19.65
C GLU A 143 13.02 -9.43 -19.50
#